data_AF-A0A3P1SEJ1-F1
#
_entry.id   AF-A0A3P1SEJ1-F1
#
_cell.length_a   1.000
_cell.length_b   1.000
_cell.length_c   1.000
_cell.angle_alpha   90.00
_cell.angle_beta   90.00
_cell.angle_gamma   90.00
#
_symmetry.space_group_name_H-M   'P 1'
#
loop_
_entity.id
_entity.type
_entity.pdbx_description
1 polymer ?
#
loop_
_entity_poly.entity_id
_entity_poly.type
_entity_poly.pdbx_seq_one_letter_code
_entity_poly.pdbx_strand_id
1 'polypeptide(L)'
;MITKSIKYPYAKLTFDVLGILSSITFLILIAINFYADFKSNGTSKIGVEWTGNDFVLGVVLICIILVCAITSFILKSIKNTK
;
A
#
# COMPACT_ATOMS: atom_id res chain seq x y z
N MET A 1 -26.88 9.35 -4.10
CA MET A 1 -27.56 8.33 -4.93
C MET A 1 -27.39 6.98 -4.25
N ILE A 2 -28.52 6.37 -3.90
CA ILE A 2 -28.64 5.28 -2.91
C ILE A 2 -27.92 4.01 -3.38
N THR A 3 -27.22 3.39 -2.44
CA THR A 3 -26.50 2.11 -2.38
C THR A 3 -27.28 0.90 -2.92
N LYS A 4 -27.71 0.96 -4.18
CA LYS A 4 -28.38 -0.17 -4.84
C LYS A 4 -27.33 -1.08 -5.49
N SER A 5 -27.34 -2.34 -5.03
CA SER A 5 -26.81 -3.58 -5.61
C SER A 5 -25.31 -3.96 -5.54
N ILE A 6 -24.56 -3.61 -4.48
CA ILE A 6 -23.34 -4.40 -4.15
C ILE A 6 -23.76 -5.57 -3.26
N LYS A 7 -23.39 -6.82 -3.57
CA LYS A 7 -23.72 -7.99 -2.73
C LYS A 7 -23.04 -7.93 -1.35
N TYR A 8 -21.89 -7.26 -1.27
CA TYR A 8 -21.13 -6.99 -0.03
C TYR A 8 -20.51 -5.57 -0.04
N PRO A 9 -21.31 -4.51 0.18
CA PRO A 9 -20.83 -3.13 0.12
C PRO A 9 -19.83 -2.83 1.25
N TYR A 10 -20.07 -3.38 2.44
CA TYR A 10 -19.22 -3.19 3.61
C TYR A 10 -17.85 -3.86 3.43
N ALA A 11 -17.80 -5.09 2.92
CA ALA A 11 -16.53 -5.78 2.67
C ALA A 11 -15.64 -5.01 1.69
N LYS A 12 -16.22 -4.49 0.60
CA LYS A 12 -15.48 -3.64 -0.34
C LYS A 12 -14.89 -2.40 0.34
N LEU A 13 -15.70 -1.71 1.15
CA LEU A 13 -15.28 -0.52 1.87
C LEU A 13 -14.14 -0.83 2.85
N THR A 14 -14.21 -1.96 3.56
CA THR A 14 -13.14 -2.42 4.46
C THR A 14 -11.83 -2.69 3.70
N PHE A 15 -11.89 -3.37 2.55
CA PHE A 15 -10.68 -3.63 1.74
C PHE A 15 -10.07 -2.36 1.15
N ASP A 16 -10.89 -1.40 0.70
CA ASP A 16 -10.38 -0.10 0.25
C ASP A 16 -9.70 0.65 1.40
N VAL A 17 -10.31 0.70 2.59
CA VAL A 17 -9.72 1.37 3.77
C VAL A 17 -8.42 0.69 4.21
N LEU A 18 -8.39 -0.64 4.27
CA LEU A 18 -7.19 -1.40 4.62
C LEU A 18 -6.07 -1.21 3.59
N GLY A 19 -6.41 -1.19 2.30
CA GLY A 19 -5.45 -0.92 1.23
C GLY A 19 -4.84 0.49 1.34
N ILE A 20 -5.67 1.50 1.60
CA ILE A 20 -5.20 2.88 1.83
C ILE A 20 -4.29 2.95 3.06
N LEU A 21 -4.72 2.36 4.17
CA LEU A 21 -3.94 2.36 5.41
C LEU A 21 -2.57 1.67 5.21
N SER A 22 -2.55 0.51 4.55
CA SER A 22 -1.33 -0.22 4.23
C SER A 22 -0.40 0.57 3.31
N SER A 23 -0.95 1.31 2.35
CA SER A 23 -0.19 2.19 1.45
C SER A 23 0.45 3.37 2.21
N ILE A 24 -0.29 3.97 3.15
CA ILE A 24 0.23 5.03 4.02
C ILE A 24 1.37 4.49 4.89
N THR A 25 1.18 3.31 5.52
CA THR A 25 2.22 2.67 6.32
C THR A 25 3.47 2.36 5.49
N PHE A 26 3.30 1.88 4.25
CA PHE A 26 4.42 1.63 3.35
C PHE A 26 5.19 2.91 2.98
N LEU A 27 4.49 4.03 2.73
CA LEU A 27 5.13 5.33 2.49
C LEU A 27 5.91 5.83 3.71
N ILE A 28 5.36 5.66 4.92
CA ILE A 28 6.05 6.00 6.16
C ILE A 28 7.30 5.12 6.32
N LEU A 29 7.19 3.82 6.04
CA LEU A 29 8.32 2.88 6.10
C LEU A 29 9.45 3.29 5.15
N ILE A 30 9.12 3.76 3.94
CA ILE A 30 10.12 4.31 3.01
C ILE A 30 10.74 5.58 3.59
N ALA A 31 9.95 6.48 4.15
CA ALA A 31 10.43 7.76 4.68
C ALA A 31 11.37 7.58 5.89
N ILE A 32 11.12 6.61 6.77
CA ILE A 32 12.01 6.35 7.92
C ILE A 32 13.31 5.65 7.51
N ASN A 33 13.28 4.84 6.44
CA ASN A 33 14.46 4.16 5.90
C ASN A 33 15.18 5.01 4.85
N PHE A 34 14.66 6.20 4.54
CA PHE A 34 15.26 7.13 3.59
C PHE A 34 16.46 7.81 4.22
N TYR A 35 17.59 7.76 3.53
CA TYR A 35 18.81 8.40 3.94
C TYR A 35 19.33 9.34 2.86
N ALA A 36 19.81 10.50 3.32
CA ALA A 36 20.43 11.50 2.48
C ALA A 36 21.75 11.93 3.13
N ASP A 37 22.84 11.47 2.53
CA ASP A 37 24.21 11.78 2.91
C ASP A 37 24.73 12.90 2.01
N PHE A 38 24.92 14.08 2.58
CA PHE A 38 25.48 15.22 1.88
C PHE A 38 26.90 15.43 2.35
N LYS A 39 27.89 14.87 1.64
CA LYS A 39 29.30 15.11 1.97
C LYS A 39 29.79 16.42 1.35
N SER A 40 30.58 17.16 2.15
CA SER A 40 31.20 18.44 1.79
C SER A 40 32.21 18.36 0.63
N ASN A 41 32.59 17.15 0.20
CA ASN A 41 33.52 16.91 -0.92
C ASN A 41 32.82 16.85 -2.29
N GLY A 42 31.58 17.34 -2.38
CA GLY A 42 30.78 17.37 -3.61
C GLY A 42 30.06 16.06 -3.93
N THR A 43 30.18 15.03 -3.07
CA THR A 43 29.45 13.78 -3.25
C THR A 43 28.18 13.77 -2.40
N SER A 44 27.02 13.64 -3.06
CA SER A 44 25.74 13.43 -2.40
C SER A 44 25.26 12.00 -2.69
N LYS A 45 24.77 11.32 -1.66
CA LYS A 45 24.15 10.00 -1.77
C LYS A 45 22.74 10.10 -1.20
N ILE A 46 21.78 9.66 -1.99
CA ILE A 46 20.38 9.63 -1.59
C ILE A 46 19.91 8.22 -1.87
N GLY A 47 19.30 7.57 -0.88
CA GLY A 47 18.90 6.18 -1.00
C GLY A 47 17.90 5.78 0.07
N VAL A 48 17.45 4.54 0.00
CA VAL A 48 16.65 3.92 1.05
C VAL A 48 17.42 2.70 1.51
N GLU A 49 17.77 2.66 2.79
CA GLU A 49 18.50 1.54 3.38
C GLU A 49 17.50 0.64 4.08
N TRP A 50 17.31 -0.57 3.56
CA TRP A 50 16.38 -1.54 4.12
C TRP A 50 17.17 -2.59 4.90
N THR A 51 17.16 -2.50 6.23
CA THR A 51 17.89 -3.46 7.07
C THR A 51 16.98 -4.59 7.52
N GLY A 52 17.34 -5.83 7.17
CA GLY A 52 16.75 -7.07 7.69
C GLY A 52 15.22 -7.07 7.82
N ASN A 53 14.74 -6.79 9.03
CA ASN A 53 13.32 -6.82 9.38
C ASN A 53 12.48 -5.78 8.60
N ASP A 54 13.01 -4.60 8.30
CA ASP A 54 12.28 -3.56 7.57
C ASP A 54 12.04 -3.95 6.12
N PHE A 55 12.97 -4.70 5.51
CA PHE A 55 12.78 -5.28 4.19
C PHE A 55 11.65 -6.31 4.18
N VAL A 56 11.62 -7.20 5.17
CA VAL A 56 10.56 -8.22 5.30
C VAL A 56 9.20 -7.55 5.51
N LEU A 57 9.12 -6.54 6.39
CA LEU A 57 7.91 -5.74 6.62
C LEU A 57 7.44 -5.04 5.33
N GLY A 58 8.35 -4.44 4.58
CA GLY A 58 8.05 -3.79 3.30
C GLY A 58 7.44 -4.75 2.28
N VAL A 59 8.02 -5.94 2.14
CA VAL A 59 7.53 -6.97 1.21
C VAL A 59 6.14 -7.46 1.63
N VAL A 60 5.92 -7.73 2.92
CA VAL A 60 4.61 -8.14 3.43
C VAL A 60 3.56 -7.06 3.18
N LEU A 61 3.88 -5.79 3.41
CA LEU A 61 2.99 -4.66 3.13
C LEU A 61 2.61 -4.58 1.64
N ILE A 62 3.57 -4.77 0.73
CA ILE A 62 3.29 -4.82 -0.72
C ILE A 62 2.33 -5.96 -1.07
N CYS A 63 2.55 -7.16 -0.50
CA CYS A 63 1.66 -8.30 -0.71
C CYS A 63 0.23 -8.00 -0.23
N ILE A 64 0.08 -7.37 0.95
CA ILE A 64 -1.23 -6.98 1.49
C ILE A 64 -1.92 -5.96 0.56
N ILE A 65 -1.19 -4.95 0.07
CA ILE A 65 -1.71 -3.95 -0.86
C ILE A 65 -2.22 -4.61 -2.15
N LEU A 66 -1.45 -5.54 -2.72
CA LEU A 66 -1.85 -6.28 -3.93
C LEU A 66 -3.11 -7.09 -3.69
N VAL A 67 -3.19 -7.84 -2.58
CA VAL A 67 -4.39 -8.62 -2.25
C VAL A 67 -5.60 -7.70 -2.09
N CYS A 68 -5.47 -6.58 -1.36
CA CYS A 68 -6.56 -5.62 -1.19
C CYS A 68 -7.03 -5.04 -2.53
N ALA A 69 -6.10 -4.70 -3.44
CA ALA A 69 -6.42 -4.19 -4.77
C ALA A 69 -7.13 -5.23 -5.64
N ILE A 70 -6.64 -6.48 -5.66
CA ILE A 70 -7.25 -7.59 -6.41
C ILE A 70 -8.66 -7.86 -5.88
N THR A 71 -8.83 -7.95 -4.55
CA THR A 71 -10.13 -8.18 -3.94
C THR A 71 -11.10 -7.03 -4.23
N SER A 72 -10.67 -5.77 -4.10
CA SER A 72 -11.51 -4.61 -4.43
C SER A 72 -11.91 -4.58 -5.92
N PHE A 73 -11.00 -4.99 -6.82
CA PHE A 73 -11.27 -5.13 -8.25
C PHE A 73 -12.27 -6.26 -8.55
N ILE A 74 -12.11 -7.44 -7.95
CA ILE A 74 -13.03 -8.57 -8.12
C ILE A 74 -14.43 -8.19 -7.63
N LEU A 75 -14.55 -7.60 -6.44
CA LEU A 75 -15.83 -7.11 -5.90
C LEU A 75 -16.48 -6.05 -6.81
N LYS A 76 -15.69 -5.22 -7.48
CA LYS A 76 -16.18 -4.26 -8.48
C LYS A 76 -16.62 -4.95 -9.78
N SER A 77 -15.91 -5.99 -10.22
CA SER A 77 -16.23 -6.76 -11.43
C SER A 77 -17.54 -7.55 -11.28
N ILE A 78 -17.75 -8.19 -10.12
CA ILE A 78 -19.00 -8.90 -9.78
C ILE A 78 -20.24 -7.98 -9.84
N LYS A 79 -20.06 -6.67 -9.61
CA LYS A 79 -21.14 -5.68 -9.75
C LYS A 79 -21.48 -5.39 -11.22
N ASN A 80 -20.52 -5.44 -12.14
CA ASN A 80 -20.72 -5.11 -13.55
C ASN A 80 -21.27 -6.28 -14.40
N THR A 81 -21.24 -7.51 -13.89
CA THR A 81 -21.75 -8.71 -14.57
C THR A 81 -23.22 -9.02 -14.25
N LYS A 82 -23.90 -8.18 -13.46
CA LYS A 82 -25.34 -8.26 -13.16
C LYS A 82 -26.07 -7.00 -13.60
#